data_AF-A0A183LBF4-F1
#
_entry.id   AF-A0A183LBF4-F1
#
_cell.length_a   1.000
_cell.length_b   1.000
_cell.length_c   1.000
_cell.angle_alpha   90.00
_cell.angle_beta   90.00
_cell.angle_gamma   90.00
#
_symmetry.space_group_name_H-M   'P 1'
#
loop_
_entity.id
_entity.type
_entity.pdbx_description
1 polymer ?
#
loop_
_entity_poly.entity_id
_entity_poly.type
_entity_poly.pdbx_seq_one_letter_code
_entity_poly.pdbx_strand_id
1 'polypeptide(L)'
;MYGAETPRTTTTNTNKVQVFINGCLRKILNIHWPNTISNSLLWKRTNQLPAKEEIRKRRWKWIGHTLRKSSNCIMRQALKVEGQIIHYVGKYS
;
A
#
# COMPACT_ATOMS: atom_id res chain seq x y z
N MET A 1 -10.63 26.84 -0.75
CA MET A 1 -11.13 25.50 -0.38
C MET A 1 -10.76 24.54 -1.49
N TYR A 2 -9.67 23.78 -1.33
CA TYR A 2 -9.28 22.78 -2.33
C TYR A 2 -9.77 21.43 -1.86
N GLY A 3 -10.76 20.88 -2.56
CA GLY A 3 -11.20 19.49 -2.40
C GLY A 3 -10.06 18.59 -2.82
N ALA A 4 -9.18 18.23 -1.88
CA ALA A 4 -8.18 17.20 -2.07
C ALA A 4 -8.91 15.85 -2.01
N GLU A 5 -9.57 15.49 -3.11
CA GLU A 5 -10.00 14.13 -3.34
C GLU A 5 -8.78 13.22 -3.16
N THR A 6 -8.78 12.41 -2.11
CA THR A 6 -7.77 11.37 -1.92
C THR A 6 -7.86 10.42 -3.11
N PRO A 7 -6.85 10.35 -3.99
CA PRO A 7 -6.92 9.44 -5.12
C PRO A 7 -6.99 8.03 -4.54
N ARG A 8 -8.04 7.27 -4.88
CA ARG A 8 -8.03 5.82 -4.69
C ARG A 8 -6.72 5.35 -5.28
N THR A 9 -5.82 4.81 -4.46
CA THR A 9 -4.56 4.25 -4.95
C THR A 9 -4.88 3.22 -6.00
N THR A 10 -4.71 3.59 -7.26
CA THR A 10 -5.11 2.76 -8.39
C THR A 10 -4.19 1.55 -8.43
N THR A 11 -4.79 0.38 -8.61
CA THR A 11 -4.08 -0.89 -8.82
C THR A 11 -3.01 -0.74 -9.90
N THR A 12 -3.27 0.09 -10.92
CA THR A 12 -2.34 0.48 -11.97
C THR A 12 -1.04 1.10 -11.46
N ASN A 13 -1.10 2.09 -10.56
CA ASN A 13 0.10 2.73 -10.02
C ASN A 13 0.90 1.76 -9.13
N THR A 14 0.21 0.93 -8.36
CA THR A 14 0.85 -0.11 -7.52
C THR A 14 1.57 -1.15 -8.39
N ASN A 15 0.94 -1.58 -9.50
CA ASN A 15 1.53 -2.53 -10.43
C ASN A 15 2.77 -1.98 -11.13
N LYS A 16 2.76 -0.71 -11.54
CA LYS A 16 3.94 -0.05 -12.14
C LYS A 16 5.13 -0.04 -11.18
N VAL A 17 4.90 0.33 -9.93
CA VAL A 17 5.93 0.31 -8.88
C VAL A 17 6.46 -1.11 -8.66
N GLN A 18 5.57 -2.12 -8.64
CA GLN A 18 5.98 -3.51 -8.47
C GLN A 18 6.89 -4.00 -9.61
N VAL A 19 6.56 -3.67 -10.86
CA VAL A 19 7.38 -4.05 -12.02
C VAL A 19 8.77 -3.42 -11.95
N PHE A 20 8.85 -2.14 -11.57
CA PHE A 20 10.12 -1.45 -11.36
C PHE A 20 10.97 -2.15 -10.29
N ILE A 21 10.40 -2.42 -9.11
CA ILE A 21 11.09 -3.12 -8.01
C ILE A 21 11.59 -4.49 -8.47
N ASN A 22 10.75 -5.26 -9.16
CA ASN A 22 11.10 -6.58 -9.66
C ASN A 22 12.26 -6.53 -10.69
N GLY A 23 12.34 -5.46 -11.49
CA GLY A 23 13.46 -5.22 -12.40
C GLY A 23 14.77 -4.94 -11.65
N CYS A 24 14.73 -4.08 -10.64
CA CYS A 24 15.88 -3.79 -9.78
C CYS A 24 16.39 -5.04 -9.05
N LEU A 25 15.50 -5.84 -8.47
CA LEU A 25 15.87 -7.06 -7.77
C LEU A 25 16.56 -8.08 -8.67
N ARG A 26 16.11 -8.23 -9.92
CA ARG A 26 16.76 -9.11 -10.90
C ARG A 26 18.18 -8.64 -11.25
N LYS A 27 18.38 -7.33 -11.41
CA LYS A 27 19.70 -6.73 -11.64
C LYS A 27 20.64 -6.95 -10.44
N ILE A 28 20.15 -6.73 -9.21
CA ILE A 28 20.93 -6.93 -7.97
C ILE A 28 21.35 -8.40 -7.81
N LEU A 29 20.46 -9.34 -8.14
CA LEU A 29 20.75 -10.77 -8.09
C LEU A 29 21.51 -11.30 -9.31
N ASN A 30 21.92 -10.42 -10.23
CA ASN A 30 22.63 -10.74 -11.45
C ASN A 30 21.94 -11.80 -12.34
N ILE A 31 20.60 -11.86 -12.29
CA ILE A 31 19.81 -12.84 -13.04
C ILE A 31 19.68 -12.36 -14.48
N HIS A 32 20.39 -13.03 -15.37
CA HIS A 32 20.32 -12.82 -16.81
C HIS A 32 19.52 -13.95 -17.48
N TRP A 33 18.91 -13.61 -18.61
CA TRP A 33 18.39 -14.61 -19.54
C TRP A 33 19.52 -15.62 -19.86
N PRO A 34 19.30 -16.95 -19.88
CA PRO A 34 18.03 -17.68 -19.98
C PRO A 34 17.39 -18.09 -18.64
N ASN A 35 17.95 -17.68 -17.50
CA ASN A 35 17.44 -18.07 -16.19
C ASN A 35 16.11 -17.37 -15.87
N THR A 36 15.01 -18.10 -16.03
CA THR A 36 13.65 -17.60 -15.74
C THR A 36 13.27 -17.90 -14.30
N ILE A 37 13.50 -16.93 -13.41
CA ILE A 37 13.00 -16.98 -12.02
C ILE A 37 11.60 -16.36 -11.94
N SER A 38 10.67 -17.08 -11.29
CA SER A 38 9.33 -16.58 -10.97
C SER A 38 9.38 -15.43 -9.96
N ASN A 39 8.40 -14.51 -10.01
CA ASN A 39 8.35 -13.38 -9.07
C ASN A 39 8.21 -13.83 -7.61
N SER A 40 7.48 -14.92 -7.35
CA SER A 40 7.33 -15.46 -5.99
C SER A 40 8.66 -15.97 -5.42
N LEU A 41 9.46 -16.67 -6.23
CA LEU A 41 10.78 -17.14 -5.84
C LEU A 41 11.77 -15.99 -5.64
N LEU A 42 11.69 -14.95 -6.47
CA LEU A 42 12.48 -13.72 -6.33
C LEU A 42 12.24 -13.04 -4.97
N TRP A 43 10.97 -12.90 -4.57
CA TRP A 43 10.61 -12.29 -3.29
C TRP A 43 11.02 -13.17 -2.10
N LYS A 44 10.87 -14.50 -2.21
CA LYS A 44 11.32 -15.44 -1.18
C LYS A 44 12.82 -15.37 -0.95
N ARG A 45 13.61 -15.22 -2.02
CA ARG A 45 15.08 -15.13 -1.96
C ARG A 45 15.57 -13.79 -1.39
N THR A 46 14.81 -12.70 -1.61
CA THR A 46 15.15 -11.35 -1.12
C THR A 46 14.47 -11.01 0.21
N ASN A 47 13.66 -11.93 0.74
CA ASN A 47 12.80 -11.73 1.91
C ASN A 47 11.91 -10.47 1.81
N GLN A 48 11.53 -10.10 0.59
CA GLN A 48 10.71 -8.92 0.29
C GLN A 48 9.23 -9.30 0.21
N LEU A 49 8.36 -8.37 0.59
CA LEU A 49 6.92 -8.47 0.37
C LEU A 49 6.54 -7.70 -0.91
N PRO A 50 5.44 -8.09 -1.59
CA PRO A 50 4.95 -7.29 -2.70
C PRO A 50 4.50 -5.90 -2.20
N ALA A 51 4.57 -4.93 -3.10
CA ALA A 51 4.33 -3.51 -2.84
C ALA A 51 2.95 -3.27 -2.24
N LYS A 52 1.95 -4.07 -2.62
CA LYS A 52 0.60 -3.98 -2.07
C LYS A 52 0.57 -4.32 -0.58
N GLU A 53 1.22 -5.39 -0.16
CA GLU A 53 1.33 -5.80 1.24
C GLU A 53 2.12 -4.76 2.05
N GLU A 54 3.21 -4.23 1.50
CA GLU A 54 4.00 -3.18 2.16
C GLU A 54 3.19 -1.89 2.35
N ILE A 55 2.45 -1.44 1.33
CA ILE A 55 1.55 -0.29 1.42
C ILE A 55 0.48 -0.53 2.50
N ARG A 56 -0.12 -1.73 2.53
CA ARG A 56 -1.13 -2.10 3.53
C ARG A 56 -0.54 -2.07 4.95
N LYS A 57 0.64 -2.65 5.14
CA LYS A 57 1.34 -2.67 6.43
C LYS A 57 1.65 -1.25 6.92
N ARG A 58 2.14 -0.38 6.04
CA ARG A 58 2.41 1.03 6.35
C ARG A 58 1.15 1.80 6.70
N ARG A 59 0.05 1.58 5.96
CA ARG A 59 -1.26 2.15 6.27
C ARG A 59 -1.75 1.75 7.66
N TRP A 60 -1.72 0.46 7.99
CA TRP A 60 -2.13 -0.01 9.32
C TRP A 60 -1.26 0.54 10.45
N LYS A 61 0.07 0.61 10.23
CA LYS A 61 0.99 1.23 11.20
C LYS A 61 0.66 2.72 11.42
N TRP A 62 0.34 3.44 10.35
CA TRP A 62 -0.06 4.85 10.41
C TRP A 62 -1.40 5.03 11.14
N ILE A 63 -2.42 4.23 10.80
CA ILE A 63 -3.71 4.23 11.50
C ILE A 63 -3.50 3.96 13.00
N GLY A 64 -2.73 2.94 13.36
CA GLY A 64 -2.43 2.64 14.77
C GLY A 64 -1.63 3.74 15.48
N HIS A 65 -0.84 4.53 14.76
CA HIS A 65 -0.18 5.71 15.33
C HIS A 65 -1.19 6.85 15.56
N THR A 66 -2.02 7.15 14.57
CA THR A 66 -3.04 8.22 14.66
C THR A 66 -4.09 7.90 15.73
N LEU A 67 -4.50 6.64 15.88
CA LEU A 67 -5.43 6.21 16.93
C LEU A 67 -4.84 6.33 18.35
N ARG A 68 -3.51 6.38 18.50
CA ARG A 68 -2.86 6.63 19.81
C ARG A 68 -2.76 8.12 20.15
N LYS A 69 -3.06 9.04 19.23
CA LYS A 69 -3.16 10.48 19.51
C LYS A 69 -4.44 10.81 20.28
N SER A 70 -4.46 11.96 20.96
CA SER A 70 -5.63 12.42 21.72
C SER A 70 -6.89 12.53 20.86
N SER A 71 -8.06 12.41 21.49
CA SER A 71 -9.38 12.49 20.84
C SER A 71 -9.61 13.82 20.11
N ASN A 72 -8.95 14.89 20.58
CA ASN A 72 -9.08 16.23 20.02
C ASN A 72 -8.19 16.43 18.77
N CYS A 73 -7.36 15.44 18.42
CA CYS A 73 -6.52 15.53 17.24
C CYS A 73 -7.38 15.44 15.97
N ILE A 74 -7.31 16.48 15.14
CA ILE A 74 -8.03 16.60 13.86
C ILE A 74 -7.85 15.36 12.99
N MET A 75 -6.63 14.79 12.94
CA MET A 75 -6.35 13.56 12.18
C MET A 75 -7.09 12.33 12.70
N ARG A 76 -7.30 12.21 14.02
CA ARG A 76 -8.08 11.09 14.61
C ARG A 76 -9.57 11.25 14.36
N GLN A 77 -10.07 12.48 14.39
CA GLN A 77 -11.46 12.79 14.07
C GLN A 77 -11.75 12.52 12.59
N ALA A 78 -10.88 12.97 11.70
CA ALA A 78 -10.98 12.70 10.27
C ALA A 78 -11.04 11.19 9.98
N LEU A 79 -10.18 10.38 10.62
CA LEU A 79 -10.24 8.91 10.48
C LEU A 79 -11.57 8.29 10.94
N LYS A 80 -12.19 8.84 12.00
CA LYS A 80 -13.50 8.36 12.49
C LYS A 80 -14.61 8.66 11.49
N VAL A 81 -14.59 9.85 10.90
CA VAL A 81 -15.58 10.28 9.90
C VAL A 81 -15.45 9.46 8.62
N GLU A 82 -14.22 9.23 8.14
CA GLU A 82 -13.95 8.34 7.01
C GLU A 82 -14.50 6.92 7.25
N GLY A 83 -14.26 6.34 8.44
CA GLY A 83 -14.79 5.02 8.83
C GLY A 83 -16.32 4.94 8.85
N GLN A 84 -17.01 6.03 9.18
CA GLN A 84 -18.48 6.09 9.14
C GLN A 84 -19.00 6.19 7.69
N ILE A 85 -18.33 6.96 6.83
CA ILE A 85 -18.72 7.11 5.41
C ILE A 85 -18.67 5.77 4.67
N ILE A 86 -17.63 4.95 4.87
CA ILE A 86 -17.55 3.61 4.25
C ILE A 86 -18.67 2.66 4.72
N HIS A 87 -19.09 2.75 5.99
CA HIS A 87 -20.21 1.96 6.51
C HIS A 87 -21.56 2.46 5.97
N TYR A 88 -21.74 3.76 5.80
CA TYR A 88 -22.94 4.34 5.19
C TYR A 88 -23.04 3.96 3.71
N VAL A 89 -21.99 4.13 2.91
CA VAL A 89 -22.01 3.82 1.46
C VAL A 89 -22.21 2.32 1.20
N GLY A 90 -21.68 1.43 2.04
CA GLY A 90 -21.89 -0.02 1.94
C GLY A 90 -23.29 -0.50 2.32
N LYS A 91 -24.12 0.33 2.97
CA LYS A 91 -25.54 0.02 3.26
C LYS A 91 -26.50 0.42 2.14
N TYR A 92 -26.05 1.16 1.13
CA TYR A 92 -26.86 1.64 0.01
C TYR A 92 -26.40 1.06 -1.34
N SER A 93 -25.72 -0.08 -1.35
CA SER A 93 -25.30 -0.80 -2.56
C SER A 93 -25.84 -2.23 -2.59
#